data_AF-A0A965G4X9-F1
#
_entry.id   AF-A0A965G4X9-F1
#
_cell.length_a   1.000
_cell.length_b   1.000
_cell.length_c   1.000
_cell.angle_alpha   90.00
_cell.angle_beta   90.00
_cell.angle_gamma   90.00
#
_symmetry.space_group_name_H-M   'P 1'
#
loop_
_entity.id
_entity.type
_entity.pdbx_description
1 polymer ?
#
loop_
_entity_poly.entity_id
_entity_poly.type
_entity_poly.pdbx_seq_one_letter_code
_entity_poly.pdbx_strand_id
1 'polypeptide(L)'
;HGHDSTIHLALEDKSGDSAIIEYIDGTPKIHQGRQFTIMTNDPPYDDQLALLAKLDFSKPGQDTPVPGNISAPDRFQRAAYFSKFFPEPKNMQEAFATILAAIRGVSVPFGTPYTKLGDGFPVYNTEYRTVADLTHGIYGFELTTTPNFFWVEFSDFKPEKGQPALSLTPGAIDLAGDVSAQFKPAQPPF
;
A
#
# COMPACT_ATOMS: atom_id res chain seq x y z
N HIS A 1 22.34 1.68 14.83
CA HIS A 1 21.61 0.81 15.79
C HIS A 1 20.44 0.20 15.05
N GLY A 2 20.36 -1.12 14.94
CA GLY A 2 19.23 -1.83 14.33
C GLY A 2 18.23 -2.24 15.40
N HIS A 3 16.97 -2.42 15.00
CA HIS A 3 15.92 -3.00 15.83
C HIS A 3 15.39 -4.25 15.15
N ASP A 4 15.02 -5.27 15.92
CA ASP A 4 14.33 -6.43 15.39
C ASP A 4 12.99 -5.98 14.80
N SER A 5 12.74 -6.36 13.56
CA SER A 5 11.50 -6.06 12.85
C SER A 5 10.97 -7.34 12.22
N THR A 6 9.66 -7.54 12.31
CA THR A 6 8.97 -8.63 11.62
C THR A 6 8.33 -8.04 10.37
N ILE A 7 8.60 -8.64 9.22
CA ILE A 7 8.06 -8.23 7.93
C ILE A 7 7.51 -9.43 7.18
N HIS A 8 6.51 -9.19 6.36
CA HIS A 8 6.13 -10.06 5.26
C HIS A 8 6.26 -9.31 3.94
N LEU A 9 6.29 -10.04 2.83
CA LEU A 9 6.48 -9.49 1.50
C LEU A 9 5.22 -9.72 0.66
N ALA A 10 4.65 -8.64 0.12
CA ALA A 10 3.66 -8.72 -0.95
C ALA A 10 4.32 -8.33 -2.28
N LEU A 11 4.03 -9.11 -3.31
CA LEU A 11 4.50 -8.93 -4.68
C LEU A 11 3.28 -8.93 -5.61
N GLU A 12 3.36 -8.12 -6.66
CA GLU A 12 2.39 -8.10 -7.74
C GLU A 12 3.13 -7.85 -9.05
N ASP A 13 2.63 -8.40 -10.16
CA ASP A 13 3.17 -8.16 -11.49
C ASP A 13 2.16 -7.55 -12.46
N LYS A 14 2.65 -7.10 -13.62
CA LYS A 14 1.82 -6.48 -14.67
C LYS A 14 0.74 -7.41 -15.26
N SER A 15 0.81 -8.71 -15.00
CA SER A 15 -0.24 -9.64 -15.44
C SER A 15 -1.44 -9.61 -14.47
N GLY A 16 -1.26 -9.05 -13.28
CA GLY A 16 -2.21 -9.04 -12.17
C GLY A 16 -2.13 -10.29 -11.30
N ASP A 17 -1.02 -11.05 -11.38
CA ASP A 17 -0.73 -12.10 -10.39
C ASP A 17 -0.09 -11.46 -9.14
N SER A 18 -0.34 -12.07 -7.99
CA SER A 18 0.19 -11.59 -6.72
C SER A 18 0.70 -12.74 -5.86
N ALA A 19 1.65 -12.44 -4.98
CA ALA A 19 2.17 -13.36 -3.99
C ALA A 19 2.38 -12.68 -2.65
N ILE A 20 1.95 -13.32 -1.57
CA ILE A 20 2.21 -12.91 -0.19
C ILE A 20 3.10 -13.97 0.45
N ILE A 21 4.21 -13.54 1.05
CA ILE A 21 5.23 -14.39 1.63
C ILE A 21 5.43 -13.99 3.09
N GLU A 22 5.08 -14.90 3.99
CA GLU A 22 5.25 -14.76 5.44
C GLU A 22 6.25 -15.79 5.96
N TYR A 23 7.04 -15.44 6.98
CA TYR A 23 7.84 -16.41 7.72
C TYR A 23 7.21 -16.62 9.09
N ILE A 24 6.57 -17.77 9.29
CA ILE A 24 5.91 -18.15 10.55
C ILE A 24 6.72 -19.29 11.16
N ASP A 25 7.18 -19.10 12.40
CA ASP A 25 8.05 -20.05 13.10
C ASP A 25 9.27 -20.51 12.27
N GLY A 26 9.85 -19.57 11.52
CA GLY A 26 11.01 -19.81 10.66
C GLY A 26 10.71 -20.53 9.34
N THR A 27 9.44 -20.84 9.04
CA THR A 27 9.02 -21.53 7.81
C THR A 27 8.34 -20.54 6.86
N PRO A 28 8.73 -20.48 5.57
CA PRO A 28 8.04 -19.65 4.60
C PRO A 28 6.65 -20.22 4.29
N LYS A 29 5.65 -19.35 4.32
CA LYS A 29 4.28 -19.61 3.89
C LYS A 29 3.96 -18.65 2.74
N ILE A 30 3.53 -19.21 1.62
CA ILE A 30 3.37 -18.48 0.36
C ILE A 30 1.93 -18.64 -0.15
N HIS A 31 1.25 -17.53 -0.39
CA HIS A 31 -0.04 -17.47 -1.05
C HIS A 31 0.14 -16.78 -2.39
N GLN A 32 -0.05 -17.51 -3.49
CA GLN A 32 0.09 -16.97 -4.84
C GLN A 32 -1.21 -17.12 -5.65
N GLY A 33 -1.59 -16.08 -6.36
CA GLY A 33 -2.72 -16.06 -7.27
C GLY A 33 -3.40 -14.71 -7.28
N ARG A 34 -3.96 -14.35 -8.44
CA ARG A 34 -4.70 -13.09 -8.71
C ARG A 34 -5.79 -12.73 -7.70
N GLN A 35 -6.28 -13.67 -6.90
CA GLN A 35 -7.27 -13.42 -5.85
C GLN A 35 -6.71 -12.76 -4.59
N PHE A 36 -5.38 -12.77 -4.38
CA PHE A 36 -4.73 -12.24 -3.18
C PHE A 36 -4.34 -10.78 -3.36
N THR A 37 -5.35 -9.89 -3.41
CA THR A 37 -5.18 -8.47 -3.77
C THR A 37 -5.16 -7.52 -2.57
N ILE A 38 -5.41 -8.03 -1.36
CA ILE A 38 -5.51 -7.24 -0.13
C ILE A 38 -4.74 -7.97 0.95
N MET A 39 -3.98 -7.21 1.74
CA MET A 39 -3.20 -7.67 2.88
C MET A 39 -3.08 -6.54 3.90
N THR A 40 -3.07 -6.88 5.18
CA THR A 40 -2.59 -6.00 6.26
C THR A 40 -1.48 -6.69 7.03
N ASN A 41 -0.81 -5.98 7.94
CA ASN A 41 0.35 -6.47 8.68
C ASN A 41 0.04 -7.54 9.75
N ASP A 42 -1.23 -7.79 10.08
CA ASP A 42 -1.66 -8.65 11.20
C ASP A 42 -3.15 -8.99 11.07
N PRO A 43 -3.61 -10.19 11.46
CA PRO A 43 -2.88 -11.42 11.86
C PRO A 43 -2.15 -12.09 10.66
N PRO A 44 -1.56 -13.30 10.80
CA PRO A 44 -1.08 -14.07 9.63
C PRO A 44 -2.14 -14.18 8.52
N TYR A 45 -1.71 -14.28 7.28
CA TYR A 45 -2.58 -14.08 6.13
C TYR A 45 -3.74 -15.09 6.05
N ASP A 46 -3.52 -16.34 6.49
CA ASP A 46 -4.58 -17.34 6.59
C ASP A 46 -5.74 -16.90 7.50
N ASP A 47 -5.43 -16.22 8.60
CA ASP A 47 -6.45 -15.72 9.53
C ASP A 47 -7.19 -14.52 8.93
N GLN A 48 -6.50 -13.69 8.14
CA GLN A 48 -7.14 -12.62 7.37
C GLN A 48 -8.12 -13.20 6.33
N LEU A 49 -7.73 -14.28 5.63
CA LEU A 49 -8.60 -14.98 4.68
C LEU A 49 -9.79 -15.66 5.39
N ALA A 50 -9.56 -16.30 6.54
CA ALA A 50 -10.62 -16.91 7.34
C ALA A 50 -11.60 -15.89 7.91
N LEU A 51 -11.13 -14.67 8.24
CA LEU A 51 -11.98 -13.54 8.59
C LEU A 51 -12.82 -13.09 7.39
N LEU A 52 -12.21 -12.95 6.21
CA LEU A 52 -12.91 -12.55 4.99
C LEU A 52 -14.02 -13.52 4.60
N ALA A 53 -13.76 -14.82 4.72
CA ALA A 53 -14.71 -15.88 4.38
C ALA A 53 -16.01 -15.84 5.21
N LYS A 54 -16.01 -15.16 6.36
CA LYS A 54 -17.18 -14.98 7.23
C LYS A 54 -18.05 -13.77 6.83
N LEU A 55 -17.57 -12.93 5.91
CA LEU A 55 -18.25 -11.71 5.47
C LEU A 55 -18.96 -11.94 4.14
N ASP A 56 -20.19 -11.43 4.02
CA ASP A 56 -20.93 -11.44 2.76
C ASP A 56 -20.80 -10.08 2.05
N PHE A 57 -19.91 -10.03 1.07
CA PHE A 57 -19.78 -8.90 0.15
C PHE A 57 -20.23 -9.27 -1.27
N SER A 58 -21.22 -10.16 -1.42
CA SER A 58 -21.79 -10.51 -2.73
C SER A 58 -22.66 -9.38 -3.31
N LYS A 59 -23.29 -8.59 -2.44
CA LYS A 59 -24.09 -7.39 -2.79
C LYS A 59 -23.84 -6.27 -1.79
N PRO A 60 -22.61 -5.73 -1.74
CA PRO A 60 -22.27 -4.71 -0.76
C PRO A 60 -22.95 -3.38 -1.11
N GLY A 61 -23.23 -2.58 -0.09
CA GLY A 61 -23.92 -1.30 -0.20
C GLY A 61 -23.72 -0.46 1.06
N GLN A 62 -24.26 0.75 1.07
CA GLN A 62 -24.11 1.72 2.17
C GLN A 62 -24.53 1.20 3.56
N ASP A 63 -25.38 0.19 3.60
CA ASP A 63 -25.91 -0.48 4.80
C ASP A 63 -25.15 -1.76 5.18
N THR A 64 -24.13 -2.14 4.40
CA THR A 64 -23.29 -3.30 4.73
C THR A 64 -22.52 -3.01 6.01
N PRO A 65 -22.63 -3.87 7.04
CA PRO A 65 -21.92 -3.67 8.29
C PRO A 65 -20.43 -3.95 8.08
N VAL A 66 -19.61 -2.91 8.24
CA VAL A 66 -18.16 -2.99 8.12
C VAL A 66 -17.53 -2.28 9.32
N PRO A 67 -16.56 -2.89 10.02
CA PRO A 67 -16.00 -2.31 11.23
C PRO A 67 -15.12 -1.08 10.90
N GLY A 68 -15.18 -0.07 11.78
CA GLY A 68 -14.61 1.26 11.55
C GLY A 68 -13.30 1.57 12.27
N ASN A 69 -12.73 0.64 13.07
CA ASN A 69 -11.55 0.97 13.88
C ASN A 69 -10.25 0.93 13.07
N ILE A 70 -9.16 1.35 13.70
CA ILE A 70 -7.82 1.43 13.09
C ILE A 70 -7.05 0.10 13.10
N SER A 71 -7.61 -0.97 13.68
CA SER A 71 -6.96 -2.28 13.79
C SER A 71 -6.66 -2.87 12.41
N ALA A 72 -5.62 -3.70 12.29
CA ALA A 72 -5.29 -4.36 11.04
C ALA A 72 -6.43 -5.26 10.50
N PRO A 73 -7.16 -6.05 11.34
CA PRO A 73 -8.37 -6.76 10.89
C PRO A 73 -9.47 -5.84 10.36
N ASP A 74 -9.74 -4.70 11.02
CA ASP A 74 -10.82 -3.80 10.59
C ASP A 74 -10.44 -3.10 9.27
N ARG A 75 -9.17 -2.67 9.15
CA ARG A 75 -8.63 -2.11 7.90
C ARG A 75 -8.69 -3.11 6.74
N PHE A 76 -8.36 -4.38 6.99
CA PHE A 76 -8.44 -5.44 5.99
C PHE A 76 -9.88 -5.61 5.48
N GLN A 77 -10.85 -5.71 6.39
CA GLN A 77 -12.26 -5.83 6.05
C GLN A 77 -12.79 -4.61 5.28
N ARG A 78 -12.41 -3.39 5.69
CA ARG A 78 -12.75 -2.16 4.96
C ARG A 78 -12.14 -2.11 3.57
N ALA A 79 -10.88 -2.48 3.41
CA ALA A 79 -10.24 -2.54 2.10
C ALA A 79 -10.96 -3.57 1.19
N ALA A 80 -11.31 -4.74 1.74
CA ALA A 80 -12.05 -5.77 1.02
C ALA A 80 -13.47 -5.38 0.64
N TYR A 81 -14.11 -4.56 1.47
CA TYR A 81 -15.39 -3.93 1.15
C TYR A 81 -15.23 -2.86 0.06
N PHE A 82 -14.28 -1.92 0.19
CA PHE A 82 -14.03 -0.87 -0.80
C PHE A 82 -13.71 -1.42 -2.18
N SER A 83 -12.93 -2.50 -2.26
CA SER A 83 -12.53 -3.10 -3.54
C SER A 83 -13.70 -3.63 -4.38
N LYS A 84 -14.86 -3.88 -3.77
CA LYS A 84 -16.07 -4.29 -4.50
C LYS A 84 -16.71 -3.16 -5.31
N PHE A 85 -16.33 -1.91 -5.06
CA PHE A 85 -16.87 -0.74 -5.74
C PHE A 85 -15.91 -0.13 -6.76
N PHE A 86 -14.69 -0.66 -6.91
CA PHE A 86 -13.71 -0.10 -7.82
C PHE A 86 -14.20 -0.24 -9.27
N PRO A 87 -14.39 0.87 -9.99
CA PRO A 87 -14.68 0.81 -11.41
C PRO A 87 -13.42 0.42 -12.18
N GLU A 88 -13.61 -0.12 -13.39
CA GLU A 88 -12.53 -0.18 -14.36
C GLU A 88 -12.15 1.28 -14.73
N PRO A 89 -10.93 1.73 -14.43
CA PRO A 89 -10.55 3.13 -14.65
C PRO A 89 -10.35 3.41 -16.14
N LYS A 90 -10.81 4.57 -16.63
CA LYS A 90 -10.64 4.95 -18.05
C LYS A 90 -9.30 5.59 -18.35
N ASN A 91 -8.61 6.06 -17.32
CA ASN A 91 -7.34 6.77 -17.39
C ASN A 91 -6.63 6.70 -16.03
N MET A 92 -5.34 7.09 -16.03
CA MET A 92 -4.51 7.11 -14.82
C MET A 92 -5.12 7.95 -13.69
N GLN A 93 -5.73 9.10 -14.01
CA GLN A 93 -6.30 9.98 -13.00
C GLN A 93 -7.46 9.30 -12.24
N GLU A 94 -8.35 8.60 -12.95
CA GLU A 94 -9.43 7.81 -12.35
C GLU A 94 -8.89 6.64 -11.52
N ALA A 95 -7.85 5.95 -12.01
CA ALA A 95 -7.19 4.85 -11.31
C ALA A 95 -6.60 5.33 -9.96
N PHE A 96 -5.78 6.39 -10.01
CA PHE A 96 -5.17 6.98 -8.82
C PHE A 96 -6.22 7.53 -7.85
N ALA A 97 -7.24 8.24 -8.34
CA ALA A 97 -8.30 8.75 -7.48
C ALA A 97 -9.04 7.61 -6.74
N THR A 98 -9.33 6.51 -7.42
CA THR A 98 -10.01 5.34 -6.85
C THR A 98 -9.16 4.70 -5.75
N ILE A 99 -7.90 4.38 -6.04
CA ILE A 99 -7.01 3.74 -5.06
C ILE A 99 -6.67 4.67 -3.91
N LEU A 100 -6.39 5.96 -4.17
CA LEU A 100 -6.13 6.95 -3.12
C LEU A 100 -7.32 7.12 -2.18
N ALA A 101 -8.56 7.15 -2.70
CA ALA A 101 -9.75 7.23 -1.86
C ALA A 101 -9.85 6.03 -0.91
N ALA A 102 -9.63 4.81 -1.43
CA ALA A 102 -9.69 3.59 -0.64
C ALA A 102 -8.57 3.51 0.41
N ILE A 103 -7.31 3.75 0.00
CA ILE A 103 -6.15 3.63 0.90
C ILE A 103 -6.14 4.74 1.97
N ARG A 104 -6.66 5.93 1.66
CA ARG A 104 -6.93 6.98 2.66
C ARG A 104 -7.98 6.54 3.67
N GLY A 105 -9.05 5.86 3.23
CA GLY A 105 -10.10 5.33 4.10
C GLY A 105 -9.67 4.20 5.05
N VAL A 106 -8.54 3.56 4.77
CA VAL A 106 -7.90 2.58 5.66
C VAL A 106 -6.60 3.08 6.27
N SER A 107 -6.26 4.36 6.11
CA SER A 107 -5.11 4.97 6.80
C SER A 107 -5.40 5.17 8.28
N VAL A 108 -4.34 5.18 9.09
CA VAL A 108 -4.42 5.43 10.53
C VAL A 108 -4.16 6.93 10.79
N PRO A 109 -5.04 7.63 11.52
CA PRO A 109 -4.88 9.06 11.80
C PRO A 109 -3.64 9.41 12.64
N PHE A 110 -3.14 10.63 12.47
CA PHE A 110 -2.12 11.23 13.33
C PHE A 110 -2.54 11.26 14.80
N GLY A 111 -1.57 11.08 15.70
CA GLY A 111 -1.83 11.04 17.14
C GLY A 111 -2.34 9.70 17.66
N THR A 112 -2.48 8.69 16.80
CA THR A 112 -2.75 7.32 17.23
C THR A 112 -1.59 6.84 18.13
N PRO A 113 -1.87 6.39 19.37
CA PRO A 113 -0.82 5.95 20.26
C PRO A 113 -0.20 4.64 19.76
N TYR A 114 1.13 4.54 19.85
CA TYR A 114 1.88 3.32 19.54
C TYR A 114 1.70 2.27 20.66
N THR A 115 0.47 1.79 20.80
CA THR A 115 0.08 0.84 21.83
C THR A 115 -0.27 -0.48 21.19
N LYS A 116 0.29 -1.56 21.75
CA LYS A 116 -0.08 -2.93 21.40
C LYS A 116 -1.41 -3.30 22.08
N LEU A 117 -2.35 -3.86 21.32
CA LEU A 117 -3.59 -4.43 21.85
C LEU A 117 -3.49 -5.95 21.83
N GLY A 118 -3.59 -6.59 23.00
CA GLY A 118 -3.48 -8.05 23.11
C GLY A 118 -2.14 -8.56 22.56
N ASP A 119 -2.18 -9.65 21.77
CA ASP A 119 -1.00 -10.28 21.18
C ASP A 119 -0.59 -9.71 19.82
N GLY A 120 -1.38 -8.79 19.24
CA GLY A 120 -1.15 -8.25 17.89
C GLY A 120 -0.01 -7.22 17.79
N PHE A 121 0.13 -6.60 16.61
CA PHE A 121 1.12 -5.55 16.38
C PHE A 121 0.63 -4.17 16.86
N PRO A 122 1.54 -3.29 17.33
CA PRO A 122 1.18 -1.92 17.64
C PRO A 122 0.72 -1.17 16.39
N VAL A 123 -0.28 -0.30 16.56
CA VAL A 123 -0.81 0.54 15.48
C VAL A 123 -0.18 1.93 15.58
N TYR A 124 0.25 2.49 14.46
CA TYR A 124 0.81 3.84 14.36
C TYR A 124 0.18 4.60 13.21
N ASN A 125 0.30 5.93 13.23
CA ASN A 125 -0.22 6.80 12.19
C ASN A 125 0.43 6.52 10.83
N THR A 126 -0.35 6.68 9.75
CA THR A 126 0.16 6.53 8.39
C THR A 126 1.05 7.72 8.03
N GLU A 127 2.32 7.47 7.71
CA GLU A 127 3.32 8.49 7.35
C GLU A 127 3.30 8.85 5.86
N TYR A 128 3.01 7.88 5.00
CA TYR A 128 2.91 8.07 3.56
C TYR A 128 2.05 6.99 2.92
N ARG A 129 1.69 7.20 1.66
CA ARG A 129 0.95 6.26 0.81
C ARG A 129 1.61 6.20 -0.56
N THR A 130 1.52 5.05 -1.21
CA THR A 130 2.02 4.84 -2.56
C THR A 130 0.92 4.21 -3.42
N VAL A 131 0.95 4.48 -4.72
CA VAL A 131 0.07 3.85 -5.72
C VAL A 131 0.93 3.48 -6.91
N ALA A 132 0.94 2.22 -7.30
CA ALA A 132 1.74 1.74 -8.43
C ALA A 132 0.83 1.33 -9.59
N ASP A 133 1.03 1.94 -10.76
CA ASP A 133 0.48 1.45 -12.02
C ASP A 133 1.52 0.53 -12.68
N LEU A 134 1.33 -0.78 -12.48
CA LEU A 134 2.23 -1.80 -13.03
C LEU A 134 2.08 -1.98 -14.55
N THR A 135 0.97 -1.53 -15.13
CA THR A 135 0.73 -1.64 -16.57
C THR A 135 1.58 -0.64 -17.34
N HIS A 136 1.66 0.59 -16.82
CA HIS A 136 2.37 1.69 -17.46
C HIS A 136 3.74 2.00 -16.82
N GLY A 137 4.06 1.40 -15.66
CA GLY A 137 5.32 1.62 -14.96
C GLY A 137 5.37 2.99 -14.28
N ILE A 138 4.28 3.38 -13.60
CA ILE A 138 4.15 4.67 -12.91
C ILE A 138 4.07 4.44 -11.41
N TYR A 139 4.79 5.23 -10.63
CA TYR A 139 4.84 5.13 -9.18
C TYR A 139 4.45 6.45 -8.52
N GLY A 140 3.27 6.48 -7.92
CA GLY A 140 2.70 7.60 -7.18
C GLY A 140 3.07 7.57 -5.70
N PHE A 141 3.24 8.75 -5.11
CA PHE A 141 3.60 8.94 -3.71
C PHE A 141 2.83 10.11 -3.09
N GLU A 142 2.37 9.92 -1.85
CA GLU A 142 1.75 10.94 -1.01
C GLU A 142 2.40 10.92 0.38
N LEU A 143 3.04 12.01 0.80
CA LEU A 143 3.46 12.19 2.18
C LEU A 143 2.27 12.71 2.98
N THR A 144 1.88 12.08 4.08
CA THR A 144 0.65 12.50 4.80
C THR A 144 0.79 13.85 5.50
N THR A 145 2.02 14.34 5.67
CA THR A 145 2.35 15.65 6.25
C THR A 145 2.48 16.77 5.21
N THR A 146 2.37 16.47 3.91
CA THR A 146 2.40 17.46 2.82
C THR A 146 1.16 17.30 1.95
N PRO A 147 0.36 18.36 1.75
CA PRO A 147 -0.93 18.26 1.07
C PRO A 147 -0.77 18.23 -0.46
N ASN A 148 -0.04 17.26 -0.99
CA ASN A 148 0.14 17.04 -2.43
C ASN A 148 0.25 15.56 -2.79
N PHE A 149 0.18 15.28 -4.09
CA PHE A 149 0.41 13.97 -4.65
C PHE A 149 1.22 14.14 -5.94
N PHE A 150 2.26 13.34 -6.08
CA PHE A 150 3.10 13.31 -7.27
C PHE A 150 3.37 11.87 -7.68
N TRP A 151 3.84 11.68 -8.90
CA TRP A 151 4.27 10.39 -9.42
C TRP A 151 5.53 10.51 -10.25
N VAL A 152 6.10 9.36 -10.59
CA VAL A 152 7.23 9.23 -11.50
C VAL A 152 6.92 8.16 -12.54
N GLU A 153 7.44 8.33 -13.75
CA GLU A 153 7.31 7.37 -14.83
C GLU A 153 8.64 6.66 -15.03
N PHE A 154 8.67 5.33 -14.88
CA PHE A 154 9.92 4.57 -14.98
C PHE A 154 10.59 4.67 -16.35
N SER A 155 9.83 4.95 -17.42
CA SER A 155 10.36 5.20 -18.77
C SER A 155 11.27 6.43 -18.87
N ASP A 156 11.15 7.39 -17.95
CA ASP A 156 11.99 8.59 -17.92
C ASP A 156 13.36 8.33 -17.28
N PHE A 157 13.51 7.20 -16.59
CA PHE A 157 14.77 6.77 -16.01
C PHE A 157 15.45 5.78 -16.95
N LYS A 158 16.61 6.18 -17.46
CA LYS A 158 17.46 5.35 -18.34
C LYS A 158 18.70 4.93 -17.59
N PRO A 159 18.64 3.87 -16.76
CA PRO A 159 19.78 3.44 -15.96
C PRO A 159 20.90 2.94 -16.87
N GLU A 160 22.05 3.60 -16.80
CA GLU A 160 23.27 3.18 -17.49
C GLU A 160 24.36 2.81 -16.48
N LYS A 161 25.24 1.89 -16.87
CA LYS A 161 26.37 1.48 -16.03
C LYS A 161 27.23 2.70 -15.70
N GLY A 162 27.38 3.00 -14.41
CA GLY A 162 28.19 4.13 -13.92
C GLY A 162 27.43 5.45 -13.81
N GLN A 163 26.13 5.50 -14.15
CA GLN A 163 25.30 6.65 -13.83
C GLN A 163 25.17 6.81 -12.31
N PRO A 164 25.19 8.04 -11.76
CA PRO A 164 24.92 8.24 -10.35
C PRO A 164 23.50 7.80 -9.99
N ALA A 165 23.31 7.34 -8.75
CA ALA A 165 21.97 7.16 -8.22
C ALA A 165 21.22 8.49 -8.23
N LEU A 166 19.93 8.43 -8.52
CA LEU A 166 19.04 9.59 -8.52
C LEU A 166 18.14 9.53 -7.28
N SER A 167 17.90 10.68 -6.67
CA SER A 167 17.06 10.81 -5.48
C SER A 167 16.18 12.05 -5.56
N LEU A 168 15.01 11.95 -4.95
CA LEU A 168 14.09 13.05 -4.71
C LEU A 168 13.71 13.01 -3.23
N THR A 169 13.92 14.12 -2.52
CA THR A 169 13.45 14.27 -1.15
C THR A 169 11.98 14.73 -1.17
N PRO A 170 11.02 13.96 -0.62
CA PRO A 170 9.64 14.40 -0.55
C PRO A 170 9.46 15.54 0.47
N GLY A 171 8.30 16.21 0.42
CA GLY A 171 7.88 17.17 1.45
C GLY A 171 7.71 18.61 0.98
N ALA A 172 8.28 18.96 -0.18
CA ALA A 172 8.03 20.23 -0.85
C ALA A 172 6.59 20.27 -1.39
N ILE A 173 5.84 21.33 -1.07
CA ILE A 173 4.39 21.44 -1.36
C ILE A 173 4.08 21.55 -2.86
N ASP A 174 5.03 22.02 -3.64
CA ASP A 174 4.97 22.18 -5.09
C ASP A 174 5.32 20.90 -5.87
N LEU A 175 5.67 19.81 -5.19
CA LEU A 175 5.76 18.49 -5.82
C LEU A 175 4.35 17.98 -6.18
N ALA A 176 3.96 18.15 -7.44
CA ALA A 176 2.67 17.71 -7.95
C ALA A 176 2.81 17.24 -9.39
N GLY A 177 2.01 16.25 -9.76
CA GLY A 177 2.06 15.71 -11.11
C GLY A 177 3.22 14.73 -11.31
N ASP A 178 3.70 14.64 -12.54
CA ASP A 178 4.95 13.96 -12.86
C ASP A 178 6.15 14.80 -12.39
N VAL A 179 6.98 14.22 -11.53
CA VAL A 179 8.19 14.86 -10.99
C VAL A 179 9.47 14.14 -11.39
N SER A 180 9.43 13.28 -12.42
CA SER A 180 10.59 12.50 -12.89
C SER A 180 11.80 13.40 -13.20
N ALA A 181 11.58 14.56 -13.80
CA ALA A 181 12.62 15.55 -14.12
C ALA A 181 13.21 16.28 -12.89
N GLN A 182 12.63 16.13 -11.70
CA GLN A 182 13.07 16.81 -10.48
C GLN A 182 14.08 16.01 -9.64
N PHE A 183 14.33 14.74 -10.02
CA PHE A 183 15.32 13.88 -9.38
C PHE A 183 16.73 14.43 -9.61
N LYS A 184 17.59 14.29 -8.58
CA LYS A 184 18.97 14.78 -8.61
C LYS A 184 19.96 13.67 -8.29
N PRO A 185 21.19 13.73 -8.84
CA PRO A 185 22.27 12.84 -8.43
C PRO A 185 22.46 12.86 -6.91
N ALA A 186 22.55 11.69 -6.31
CA ALA A 186 22.77 11.49 -4.88
C ALA A 186 23.71 10.31 -4.65
N GLN A 187 24.31 10.26 -3.47
CA GLN A 187 24.97 9.04 -3.02
C GLN A 187 23.92 8.09 -2.46
N PRO A 188 23.94 6.79 -2.86
CA PRO A 188 23.14 5.78 -2.21
C PRO A 188 23.40 5.78 -0.69
N PRO A 189 22.36 5.52 0.13
CA PRO A 189 22.51 5.49 1.58
C PRO A 189 23.32 4.28 2.10
N PHE A 190 23.78 3.39 1.21
CA PHE A 190 24.58 2.19 1.49
C PHE A 190 25.51 1.85 0.33
#